data_AF-A0A1F9BF52-F1
#
_entry.id   AF-A0A1F9BF52-F1
#
_cell.length_a   1.000
_cell.length_b   1.000
_cell.length_c   1.000
_cell.angle_alpha   90.00
_cell.angle_beta   90.00
_cell.angle_gamma   90.00
#
_symmetry.space_group_name_H-M   'P 1'
#
loop_
_entity.id
_entity.type
_entity.pdbx_description
1 polymer ?
#
loop_
_entity_poly.entity_id
_entity_poly.type
_entity_poly.pdbx_seq_one_letter_code
_entity_poly.pdbx_strand_id
1 'polypeptide(L)'
;MLKKYQPGRTDLLINTSWGIPHDGLTKEDAQIKDMLLFHDRWVTKEEKKQLSEEHSTYQSILIIGYLLICITLYVIINIGNIFQSGIVSASIAVVYGIAVLVAGIGLIKFRRFARNIAVLVFVSFLVLPFMPLLENEKGAPLLILLGLSGLYYLQRKTARKIFSPFSKTSVDDTKTKSSLVRKGIYLVIFCVVLFAGYFAYDMSQAKRITADACLRATLGMSLEDYLSNFSENDYKIIRRTEYIMIMPKIGMGRNYCTVFHDGQRITGSKVGFND
;
A
#
# COMPACT_ATOMS: atom_id res chain seq x y z
N MET A 1 -1.43 13.94 34.21
CA MET A 1 -1.98 12.57 34.15
C MET A 1 -1.98 12.06 32.71
N LEU A 2 -0.95 11.33 32.28
CA LEU A 2 -1.04 10.57 31.02
C LEU A 2 -1.98 9.37 31.25
N LYS A 3 -3.07 9.32 30.49
CA LYS A 3 -4.12 8.30 30.59
C LYS A 3 -3.54 6.90 30.35
N LYS A 4 -3.96 5.93 31.19
CA LYS A 4 -3.62 4.51 31.05
C LYS A 4 -4.11 3.97 29.71
N TYR A 5 -3.16 3.37 28.99
CA TYR A 5 -3.21 2.79 27.66
C TYR A 5 -4.52 2.09 27.29
N GLN A 6 -5.06 1.28 28.21
CA GLN A 6 -6.42 0.81 28.25
C GLN A 6 -6.73 0.66 29.75
N PRO A 7 -7.81 1.25 30.30
CA PRO A 7 -8.08 1.21 31.74
C PRO A 7 -8.10 -0.21 32.34
N GLY A 8 -8.31 -1.24 31.51
CA GLY A 8 -8.32 -2.66 31.89
C GLY A 8 -7.11 -3.50 31.44
N ARG A 9 -6.03 -2.92 30.89
CA ARG A 9 -4.80 -3.65 30.54
C ARG A 9 -3.55 -2.99 31.12
N THR A 10 -2.99 -3.65 32.11
CA THR A 10 -1.83 -3.20 32.90
C THR A 10 -0.48 -3.62 32.30
N ASP A 11 -0.51 -4.45 31.25
CA ASP A 11 0.61 -5.11 30.60
C ASP A 11 1.23 -4.33 29.42
N LEU A 12 0.60 -3.21 29.02
CA LEU A 12 1.04 -2.34 27.92
C LEU A 12 1.11 -0.88 28.44
N LEU A 13 2.28 -0.25 28.36
CA LEU A 13 2.82 0.87 29.17
C LEU A 13 2.02 2.20 29.22
N ILE A 14 2.17 3.13 30.17
CA ILE A 14 2.95 3.28 31.41
C ILE A 14 2.01 2.91 32.56
N ASN A 15 2.15 1.73 33.13
CA ASN A 15 1.52 1.51 34.43
C ASN A 15 2.49 1.94 35.51
N THR A 16 1.96 2.35 36.66
CA THR A 16 2.72 2.80 37.84
C THR A 16 3.71 1.76 38.38
N SER A 17 3.78 0.56 37.78
CA SER A 17 4.58 -0.59 38.16
C SER A 17 6.00 -0.63 37.57
N TRP A 18 6.34 0.20 36.57
CA TRP A 18 7.68 0.22 35.97
C TRP A 18 8.48 1.44 36.42
N GLY A 19 9.76 1.22 36.76
CA GLY A 19 10.68 2.25 37.22
C GLY A 19 10.34 2.86 38.58
N ILE A 20 11.33 3.49 39.20
CA ILE A 20 11.17 4.22 40.47
C ILE A 20 10.74 5.65 40.11
N PRO A 21 9.71 6.24 40.76
CA PRO A 21 9.37 7.65 40.55
C PRO A 21 10.60 8.54 40.71
N HIS A 22 10.68 9.64 39.95
CA HIS A 22 11.79 10.60 40.04
C HIS A 22 12.08 10.99 41.49
N ASP A 23 11.03 11.19 42.29
CA ASP A 23 11.12 11.61 43.69
C ASP A 23 11.45 10.46 44.66
N GLY A 24 11.46 9.22 44.18
CA GLY A 24 11.76 8.02 44.94
C GLY A 24 13.24 7.59 44.91
N LEU A 25 14.08 8.29 44.14
CA LEU A 25 15.51 8.01 44.08
C LEU A 25 16.31 9.31 43.85
N THR A 26 17.43 9.47 44.57
CA THR A 26 18.35 10.58 44.32
C THR A 26 19.12 10.37 43.01
N LYS A 27 19.65 11.44 42.40
CA LYS A 27 20.44 11.35 41.16
C LYS A 27 21.73 10.55 41.34
N GLU A 28 22.31 10.59 42.53
CA GLU A 28 23.54 9.85 42.90
C GLU A 28 23.26 8.35 42.97
N ASP A 29 22.18 7.95 43.65
CA ASP A 29 21.74 6.56 43.71
C ASP A 29 21.33 6.01 42.33
N ALA A 30 20.77 6.86 41.47
CA ALA A 30 20.43 6.51 40.10
C ALA A 30 21.68 6.25 39.25
N GLN A 31 22.74 7.05 39.42
CA GLN A 31 24.01 6.86 38.73
C GLN A 31 24.73 5.59 39.18
N ILE A 32 24.70 5.27 40.48
CA ILE A 32 25.28 4.02 41.00
C ILE A 32 24.59 2.77 40.43
N LYS A 33 23.29 2.87 40.13
CA LYS A 33 22.48 1.77 39.58
C LYS A 33 22.37 1.78 38.05
N ASP A 34 23.16 2.61 37.35
CA ASP A 34 23.09 2.80 35.89
C ASP A 34 21.68 3.09 35.35
N MET A 35 20.88 3.85 36.11
CA MET A 35 19.51 4.18 35.77
C MET A 35 19.42 5.54 35.05
N LEU A 36 18.50 5.61 34.09
CA LEU A 36 18.22 6.78 33.27
C LEU A 36 16.82 7.30 33.59
N LEU A 37 16.66 8.62 33.54
CA LEU A 37 15.35 9.24 33.68
C LEU A 37 14.57 9.15 32.37
N PHE A 38 13.35 8.61 32.42
CA PHE A 38 12.41 8.51 31.30
C PHE A 38 10.98 8.77 31.78
N HIS A 39 10.35 9.84 31.29
CA HIS A 39 9.01 10.29 31.71
C HIS A 39 8.82 10.32 33.24
N ASP A 40 9.67 11.10 33.94
CA ASP A 40 9.66 11.31 35.39
C ASP A 40 9.84 10.02 36.23
N ARG A 41 10.50 9.01 35.65
CA ARG A 41 10.84 7.75 36.33
C ARG A 41 12.25 7.29 36.01
N TRP A 42 12.94 6.78 37.02
CA TRP A 42 14.22 6.11 36.90
C TRP A 42 14.03 4.69 36.37
N VAL A 43 14.67 4.38 35.25
CA VAL A 43 14.57 3.10 34.55
C VAL A 43 15.95 2.65 34.07
N THR A 44 16.17 1.34 34.00
CA THR A 44 17.38 0.77 33.38
C THR A 44 17.42 1.06 31.88
N LYS A 45 18.59 0.88 31.25
CA LYS A 45 18.77 1.10 29.81
C LYS A 45 17.93 0.14 28.96
N GLU A 46 17.80 -1.10 29.41
CA GLU A 46 16.98 -2.15 28.80
C GLU A 46 15.49 -1.79 28.87
N GLU A 47 15.01 -1.38 30.04
CA GLU A 47 13.65 -0.90 30.23
C GLU A 47 13.38 0.30 29.34
N LYS A 48 14.25 1.33 29.37
CA LYS A 48 14.10 2.52 28.50
C LYS A 48 13.97 2.14 27.03
N LYS A 49 14.76 1.19 26.54
CA LYS A 49 14.68 0.72 25.15
C LYS A 49 13.32 0.09 24.87
N GLN A 50 12.85 -0.81 25.74
CA GLN A 50 11.54 -1.42 25.59
C GLN A 50 10.41 -0.36 25.64
N LEU A 51 10.47 0.55 26.60
CA LEU A 51 9.51 1.64 26.78
C LEU A 51 9.43 2.53 25.53
N SER A 52 10.59 2.88 24.98
CA SER A 52 10.68 3.69 23.77
C SER A 52 10.07 2.99 22.55
N GLU A 53 10.33 1.68 22.39
CA GLU A 53 9.75 0.90 21.29
C GLU A 53 8.22 0.77 21.39
N GLU A 54 7.71 0.58 22.60
CA GLU A 54 6.28 0.50 22.85
C GLU A 54 5.57 1.85 22.65
N HIS A 55 6.18 2.94 23.16
CA HIS A 55 5.68 4.30 22.94
C HIS A 55 5.67 4.66 21.46
N SER A 56 6.77 4.38 20.74
CA SER A 56 6.87 4.59 19.30
C SER A 56 5.77 3.81 18.55
N THR A 57 5.57 2.54 18.90
CA THR A 57 4.53 1.72 18.26
C THR A 57 3.12 2.27 18.52
N TYR A 58 2.84 2.75 19.73
CA TYR A 58 1.57 3.40 20.06
C TYR A 58 1.34 4.65 19.21
N GLN A 59 2.33 5.55 19.15
CA GLN A 59 2.23 6.76 18.34
C GLN A 59 2.03 6.40 16.86
N SER A 60 2.75 5.41 16.35
CA SER A 60 2.56 4.93 14.98
C SER A 60 1.13 4.43 14.73
N ILE A 61 0.52 3.68 15.66
CA ILE A 61 -0.87 3.21 15.52
C ILE A 61 -1.85 4.39 15.48
N LEU A 62 -1.65 5.41 16.33
CA LEU A 62 -2.48 6.61 16.31
C LEU A 62 -2.34 7.39 15.01
N ILE A 63 -1.11 7.64 14.57
CA ILE A 63 -0.80 8.32 13.30
C ILE A 63 -1.47 7.58 12.14
N ILE A 64 -1.34 6.24 12.09
CA ILE A 64 -2.01 5.40 11.11
C ILE A 64 -3.53 5.56 11.19
N GLY A 65 -4.11 5.55 12.40
CA GLY A 65 -5.54 5.75 12.60
C GLY A 65 -6.03 7.09 12.05
N TYR A 66 -5.32 8.18 12.33
CA TYR A 66 -5.63 9.51 11.81
C TYR A 66 -5.43 9.61 10.29
N LEU A 67 -4.37 9.00 9.75
CA LEU A 67 -4.13 8.92 8.31
C LEU A 67 -5.33 8.28 7.58
N LEU A 68 -5.86 7.15 8.09
CA LEU A 68 -7.02 6.50 7.50
C LEU A 68 -8.25 7.41 7.52
N ILE A 69 -8.47 8.17 8.61
CA ILE A 69 -9.56 9.16 8.68
C ILE A 69 -9.38 10.26 7.63
N CYS A 70 -8.17 10.79 7.45
CA CYS A 70 -7.86 11.79 6.43
C CYS A 70 -8.12 11.27 5.00
N ILE A 71 -7.80 10.00 4.73
CA ILE A 71 -8.10 9.35 3.46
C ILE A 71 -9.61 9.27 3.23
N THR A 72 -10.39 8.90 4.24
CA THR A 72 -11.86 8.91 4.14
C THR A 72 -12.40 10.32 3.87
N LEU A 73 -11.89 11.35 4.56
CA LEU A 73 -12.30 12.74 4.33
C LEU A 73 -12.03 13.17 2.88
N TYR A 74 -10.88 12.78 2.32
CA TYR A 74 -10.56 13.05 0.93
C TYR A 74 -11.56 12.39 -0.04
N VAL A 75 -11.96 11.14 0.21
CA VAL A 75 -12.98 10.44 -0.60
C VAL A 75 -14.32 11.15 -0.52
N ILE A 76 -14.73 11.62 0.66
CA ILE A 76 -16.00 12.35 0.85
C ILE A 76 -15.99 13.68 0.08
N ILE A 77 -14.90 14.44 0.18
CA ILE A 77 -14.78 15.74 -0.52
C ILE A 77 -14.87 15.55 -2.04
N ASN A 78 -14.29 14.47 -2.57
CA ASN A 78 -14.27 14.21 -4.01
C ASN A 78 -15.44 13.35 -4.51
N ILE A 79 -16.43 13.06 -3.67
CA ILE A 79 -17.49 12.10 -4.01
C ILE A 79 -18.29 12.55 -5.24
N GLY A 80 -18.49 13.85 -5.43
CA GLY A 80 -19.19 14.41 -6.61
C GLY A 80 -18.51 14.05 -7.93
N ASN A 81 -17.18 14.11 -7.97
CA ASN A 81 -16.40 13.69 -9.14
C ASN A 81 -16.46 12.18 -9.35
N ILE A 82 -16.48 11.40 -8.25
CA ILE A 82 -16.62 9.95 -8.32
C ILE A 82 -18.01 9.57 -8.87
N PHE A 83 -19.07 10.28 -8.50
CA PHE A 83 -20.42 10.05 -9.04
C PHE A 83 -20.51 10.24 -10.56
N GLN A 84 -19.71 11.14 -11.14
CA GLN A 84 -19.63 11.31 -12.60
C GLN A 84 -19.06 10.08 -13.32
N SER A 85 -18.24 9.27 -12.64
CA SER A 85 -17.71 8.01 -13.19
C SER A 85 -18.71 6.84 -13.18
N GLY A 86 -19.88 7.01 -12.55
CA GLY A 86 -20.95 6.02 -12.50
C GLY A 86 -21.42 5.67 -11.08
N ILE A 87 -22.64 5.12 -10.99
CA ILE A 87 -23.27 4.78 -9.70
C ILE A 87 -22.55 3.61 -9.00
N VAL A 88 -22.06 2.64 -9.77
CA VAL A 88 -21.37 1.45 -9.24
C VAL A 88 -20.03 1.83 -8.61
N SER A 89 -19.21 2.65 -9.29
CA SER A 89 -17.93 3.12 -8.75
C SER A 89 -18.11 3.99 -7.51
N ALA A 90 -19.11 4.88 -7.50
CA ALA A 90 -19.47 5.67 -6.32
C ALA A 90 -19.88 4.78 -5.13
N SER A 91 -20.70 3.75 -5.37
CA SER A 91 -21.14 2.81 -4.33
C SER A 91 -19.95 2.05 -3.72
N ILE A 92 -19.03 1.56 -4.55
CA ILE A 92 -17.82 0.88 -4.09
C ILE A 92 -16.94 1.84 -3.29
N ALA A 93 -16.75 3.08 -3.75
CA ALA A 93 -15.95 4.09 -3.06
C ALA A 93 -16.52 4.43 -1.67
N VAL A 94 -17.85 4.52 -1.54
CA VAL A 94 -18.52 4.75 -0.25
C VAL A 94 -18.31 3.58 0.70
N VAL A 95 -18.55 2.34 0.25
CA VAL A 95 -18.35 1.14 1.08
C VAL A 95 -16.89 1.04 1.53
N TYR A 96 -15.95 1.29 0.62
CA TYR A 96 -14.53 1.32 0.93
C TYR A 96 -14.19 2.42 1.94
N GLY A 97 -14.68 3.65 1.73
CA GLY A 97 -14.49 4.78 2.64
C GLY A 97 -15.00 4.50 4.06
N ILE A 98 -16.14 3.82 4.19
CA ILE A 98 -16.68 3.37 5.49
C ILE A 98 -15.76 2.35 6.14
N ALA A 99 -15.27 1.35 5.39
CA ALA A 99 -14.35 0.34 5.93
C ALA A 99 -13.03 0.98 6.42
N VAL A 100 -12.49 1.93 5.65
CA VAL A 100 -11.30 2.73 6.02
C VAL A 100 -11.56 3.54 7.29
N LEU A 101 -12.73 4.18 7.41
CA LEU A 101 -13.10 4.97 8.57
C LEU A 101 -13.25 4.13 9.83
N VAL A 102 -13.93 2.98 9.73
CA VAL A 102 -14.10 2.01 10.81
C VAL A 102 -12.74 1.48 11.27
N ALA A 103 -11.82 1.21 10.35
CA ALA A 103 -10.46 0.84 10.68
C ALA A 103 -9.73 1.98 11.41
N GLY A 104 -9.78 3.22 10.91
CA GLY A 104 -9.13 4.38 11.52
C GLY A 104 -9.61 4.66 12.94
N ILE A 105 -10.93 4.80 13.14
CA ILE A 105 -11.54 5.00 14.45
C ILE A 105 -11.26 3.81 15.37
N GLY A 106 -11.33 2.60 14.83
CA GLY A 106 -11.07 1.37 15.56
C GLY A 106 -9.63 1.26 16.06
N LEU A 107 -8.65 1.72 15.28
CA LEU A 107 -7.24 1.77 15.68
C LEU A 107 -7.00 2.79 16.79
N ILE A 108 -7.59 4.00 16.69
CA ILE A 108 -7.51 5.04 17.74
C ILE A 108 -8.15 4.56 19.04
N LYS A 109 -9.26 3.80 18.95
CA LYS A 109 -9.92 3.19 20.11
C LYS A 109 -9.34 1.84 20.52
N PHE A 110 -8.25 1.40 19.88
CA PHE A 110 -7.57 0.12 20.12
C PHE A 110 -8.51 -1.11 20.15
N ARG A 111 -9.50 -1.13 19.26
CA ARG A 111 -10.45 -2.25 19.12
C ARG A 111 -9.79 -3.44 18.43
N ARG A 112 -10.02 -4.64 18.95
CA ARG A 112 -9.36 -5.90 18.49
C ARG A 112 -9.53 -6.15 16.99
N PHE A 113 -10.73 -5.96 16.46
CA PHE A 113 -11.03 -6.21 15.05
C PHE A 113 -10.43 -5.15 14.11
N ALA A 114 -10.16 -3.95 14.61
CA ALA A 114 -9.70 -2.83 13.79
C ALA A 114 -8.35 -3.09 13.13
N ARG A 115 -7.46 -3.82 13.80
CA ARG A 115 -6.18 -4.25 13.22
C ARG A 115 -6.37 -5.11 11.98
N ASN A 116 -7.31 -6.06 12.01
CA ASN A 116 -7.52 -6.95 10.87
C ASN A 116 -8.11 -6.18 9.68
N ILE A 117 -9.08 -5.31 9.93
CA ILE A 117 -9.66 -4.45 8.89
C ILE A 117 -8.58 -3.52 8.32
N ALA A 118 -7.77 -2.87 9.18
CA ALA A 118 -6.68 -2.01 8.75
C ALA A 118 -5.63 -2.75 7.91
N VAL A 119 -5.26 -3.98 8.28
CA VAL A 119 -4.36 -4.82 7.47
C VAL A 119 -4.95 -5.06 6.08
N LEU A 120 -6.24 -5.36 5.96
CA LEU A 120 -6.88 -5.54 4.65
C LEU A 120 -6.86 -4.24 3.82
N VAL A 121 -7.11 -3.09 4.46
CA VAL A 121 -7.01 -1.78 3.81
C VAL A 121 -5.59 -1.48 3.32
N PHE A 122 -4.56 -1.78 4.11
CA PHE A 122 -3.18 -1.56 3.68
C PHE A 122 -2.74 -2.57 2.61
N VAL A 123 -3.28 -3.79 2.61
CA VAL A 123 -3.11 -4.74 1.49
C VAL A 123 -3.75 -4.19 0.23
N SER A 124 -4.96 -3.61 0.30
CA SER A 124 -5.57 -3.03 -0.91
C SER A 124 -4.77 -1.86 -1.47
N PHE A 125 -4.02 -1.11 -0.67
CA PHE A 125 -3.11 -0.08 -1.20
C PHE A 125 -1.98 -0.64 -2.06
N LEU A 126 -1.64 -1.94 -1.93
CA LEU A 126 -0.67 -2.61 -2.78
C LEU A 126 -1.28 -3.12 -4.09
N VAL A 127 -2.62 -3.22 -4.17
CA VAL A 127 -3.34 -3.78 -5.33
C VAL A 127 -4.02 -2.69 -6.15
N LEU A 128 -4.63 -1.70 -5.49
CA LEU A 128 -5.36 -0.59 -6.12
C LEU A 128 -4.56 0.17 -7.19
N PRO A 129 -3.24 0.43 -7.02
CA PRO A 129 -2.44 1.07 -8.06
C PRO A 129 -2.34 0.31 -9.39
N PHE A 130 -2.60 -1.01 -9.36
CA PHE A 130 -2.58 -1.88 -10.53
C PHE A 130 -3.98 -2.19 -11.06
N MET A 131 -5.02 -1.61 -10.47
CA MET A 131 -6.37 -1.71 -11.00
C MET A 131 -6.61 -0.61 -12.04
N PRO A 132 -7.20 -0.95 -13.20
CA PRO A 132 -7.42 -0.01 -14.32
C PRO A 132 -8.34 1.18 -13.97
N LEU A 133 -9.04 1.14 -12.83
CA LEU A 133 -9.92 2.21 -12.34
C LEU A 133 -9.17 3.32 -11.57
N LEU A 134 -7.91 3.12 -11.17
CA LEU A 134 -7.15 4.04 -10.29
C LEU A 134 -5.69 4.24 -10.75
N GLU A 135 -5.41 3.97 -12.02
CA GLU A 135 -4.09 4.02 -12.63
C GLU A 135 -3.64 5.48 -12.88
N ASN A 136 -3.53 6.27 -11.82
CA ASN A 136 -2.82 7.54 -11.85
C ASN A 136 -1.35 7.25 -11.53
N GLU A 137 -0.50 7.27 -12.57
CA GLU A 137 0.94 6.96 -12.50
C GLU A 137 1.69 7.74 -11.39
N LYS A 138 1.19 8.92 -11.02
CA LYS A 138 1.80 9.79 -10.01
C LYS A 138 1.48 9.39 -8.55
N GLY A 139 0.36 8.71 -8.30
CA GLY A 139 -0.11 8.35 -6.95
C GLY A 139 0.26 6.93 -6.51
N ALA A 140 0.55 6.05 -7.46
CA ALA A 140 0.84 4.65 -7.25
C ALA A 140 2.03 4.38 -6.29
N PRO A 141 3.20 5.05 -6.42
CA PRO A 141 4.34 4.79 -5.53
C PRO A 141 4.06 5.18 -4.07
N LEU A 142 3.35 6.28 -3.86
CA LEU A 142 2.99 6.77 -2.53
C LEU A 142 2.03 5.79 -1.84
N LEU A 143 1.03 5.28 -2.56
CA LEU A 143 0.10 4.27 -2.03
C LEU A 143 0.83 2.97 -1.65
N ILE A 144 1.78 2.52 -2.46
CA ILE A 144 2.58 1.33 -2.16
C ILE A 144 3.42 1.55 -0.90
N LEU A 145 4.11 2.69 -0.77
CA LEU A 145 4.89 3.02 0.43
C LEU A 145 4.01 3.12 1.69
N LEU A 146 2.82 3.72 1.57
CA LEU A 146 1.83 3.77 2.66
C LEU A 146 1.31 2.37 3.02
N GLY A 147 1.06 1.52 2.02
CA GLY A 147 0.69 0.11 2.19
C GLY A 147 1.75 -0.66 2.99
N LEU A 148 3.01 -0.60 2.55
CA LEU A 148 4.12 -1.31 3.19
C LEU A 148 4.39 -0.81 4.61
N SER A 149 4.41 0.51 4.81
CA SER A 149 4.64 1.10 6.14
C SER A 149 3.51 0.77 7.11
N GLY A 150 2.25 0.88 6.69
CA GLY A 150 1.08 0.49 7.48
C GLY A 150 1.12 -0.98 7.89
N LEU A 151 1.44 -1.88 6.95
CA LEU A 151 1.61 -3.31 7.25
C LEU A 151 2.77 -3.57 8.21
N TYR A 152 3.91 -2.94 8.01
CA TYR A 152 5.08 -3.08 8.87
C TYR A 152 4.75 -2.74 10.33
N TYR A 153 4.17 -1.56 10.57
CA TYR A 153 3.84 -1.11 11.93
C TYR A 153 2.72 -1.95 12.58
N LEU A 154 1.69 -2.35 11.82
CA LEU A 154 0.59 -3.18 12.34
C LEU A 154 0.99 -4.65 12.57
N GLN A 155 2.06 -5.14 11.95
CA GLN A 155 2.59 -6.50 12.15
C GLN A 155 3.67 -6.59 13.22
N ARG A 156 4.20 -5.47 13.71
CA ARG A 156 5.18 -5.42 14.79
C ARG A 156 4.70 -6.22 16.01
N LYS A 157 5.62 -6.88 16.71
CA LYS A 157 5.32 -7.75 17.87
C LYS A 157 4.50 -6.99 18.93
N THR A 158 4.86 -5.74 19.18
CA THR A 158 4.17 -4.86 20.12
C THR A 158 2.75 -4.52 19.69
N ALA A 159 2.53 -4.12 18.43
CA ALA A 159 1.19 -3.88 17.89
C ALA A 159 0.31 -5.14 18.01
N ARG A 160 0.87 -6.34 17.79
CA ARG A 160 0.13 -7.60 17.99
C ARG A 160 -0.29 -7.81 19.45
N LYS A 161 0.58 -7.53 20.42
CA LYS A 161 0.23 -7.59 21.85
C LYS A 161 -0.91 -6.61 22.17
N ILE A 162 -0.82 -5.39 21.64
CA ILE A 162 -1.83 -4.35 21.80
C ILE A 162 -3.23 -4.79 21.36
N PHE A 163 -3.36 -5.52 20.27
CA PHE A 163 -4.66 -5.96 19.76
C PHE A 163 -5.06 -7.39 20.18
N SER A 164 -4.20 -8.11 20.90
CA SER A 164 -4.47 -9.46 21.41
C SER A 164 -5.55 -9.48 22.52
N PRO A 165 -6.25 -10.60 22.74
CA PRO A 165 -7.17 -10.72 23.88
C PRO A 165 -6.42 -10.66 25.21
N PHE A 166 -7.10 -10.24 26.28
CA PHE A 166 -6.55 -10.28 27.63
C PHE A 166 -6.40 -11.73 28.06
N SER A 167 -5.22 -12.32 27.87
CA SER A 167 -4.88 -13.58 28.53
C SER A 167 -4.57 -13.25 29.97
N LYS A 168 -5.49 -13.60 30.89
CA LYS A 168 -5.05 -13.88 32.25
C LYS A 168 -3.99 -14.99 32.14
N THR A 169 -2.95 -14.86 32.96
CA THR A 169 -1.97 -15.88 33.33
C THR A 169 -0.66 -15.93 32.54
N SER A 170 0.40 -15.60 33.30
CA SER A 170 1.78 -16.12 33.36
C SER A 170 2.58 -16.44 32.09
N VAL A 171 3.85 -16.03 32.18
CA VAL A 171 5.05 -16.66 31.61
C VAL A 171 4.78 -18.12 31.20
N ASP A 172 4.54 -18.32 29.91
CA ASP A 172 5.00 -19.53 29.26
C ASP A 172 5.24 -19.21 27.79
N ASP A 173 6.50 -19.39 27.38
CA ASP A 173 7.00 -19.20 26.02
C ASP A 173 6.46 -20.35 25.16
N THR A 174 5.15 -20.40 24.97
CA THR A 174 4.51 -21.37 24.10
C THR A 174 4.84 -20.96 22.67
N LYS A 175 5.85 -21.63 22.12
CA LYS A 175 6.23 -21.68 20.69
C LYS A 175 4.98 -21.43 19.86
N THR A 176 4.85 -20.19 19.40
CA THR A 176 3.65 -19.76 18.69
C THR A 176 3.68 -20.49 17.35
N LYS A 177 2.90 -21.59 17.23
CA LYS A 177 2.64 -22.27 15.97
C LYS A 177 2.44 -21.19 14.93
N SER A 178 3.30 -21.15 13.90
CA SER A 178 3.32 -20.08 12.91
C SER A 178 1.89 -19.86 12.42
N SER A 179 1.28 -18.75 12.82
CA SER A 179 -0.14 -18.49 12.59
C SER A 179 -0.42 -18.63 11.10
N LEU A 180 -1.42 -19.45 10.74
CA LEU A 180 -1.94 -19.58 9.38
C LEU A 180 -2.16 -18.21 8.72
N VAL A 181 -2.52 -17.21 9.51
CA VAL A 181 -2.68 -15.81 9.09
C VAL A 181 -1.36 -15.21 8.60
N ARG A 182 -0.23 -15.51 9.22
CA ARG A 182 1.10 -15.02 8.81
C ARG A 182 1.52 -15.65 7.47
N LYS A 183 1.27 -16.95 7.29
CA LYS A 183 1.50 -17.64 6.01
C LYS A 183 0.58 -17.08 4.93
N GLY A 184 -0.70 -16.84 5.25
CA GLY A 184 -1.66 -16.22 4.34
C GLY A 184 -1.24 -14.81 3.91
N ILE A 185 -0.80 -13.97 4.85
CA ILE A 185 -0.31 -12.62 4.54
C ILE A 185 0.93 -12.67 3.64
N TYR A 186 1.93 -13.52 3.96
CA TYR A 186 3.11 -13.63 3.11
C TYR A 186 2.79 -14.20 1.73
N LEU A 187 1.86 -15.15 1.64
CA LEU A 187 1.38 -15.67 0.37
C LEU A 187 0.69 -14.58 -0.45
N VAL A 188 -0.17 -13.77 0.17
CA VAL A 188 -0.81 -12.63 -0.50
C VAL A 188 0.21 -11.62 -0.98
N ILE A 189 1.18 -11.23 -0.15
CA ILE A 189 2.27 -10.32 -0.56
C ILE A 189 3.07 -10.92 -1.71
N PHE A 190 3.42 -12.20 -1.63
CA PHE A 190 4.15 -12.90 -2.68
C PHE A 190 3.38 -12.92 -4.00
N CYS A 191 2.07 -13.23 -3.95
CA CYS A 191 1.19 -13.15 -5.12
C CYS A 191 1.13 -11.74 -5.69
N VAL A 192 1.00 -10.70 -4.84
CA VAL A 192 0.97 -9.29 -5.29
C VAL A 192 2.28 -8.91 -5.97
N VAL A 193 3.43 -9.30 -5.41
CA VAL A 193 4.76 -9.04 -6.02
C VAL A 193 4.89 -9.77 -7.35
N LEU A 194 4.44 -11.03 -7.45
CA LEU A 194 4.44 -11.78 -8.71
C LEU A 194 3.54 -11.13 -9.76
N PHE A 195 2.33 -10.72 -9.39
CA PHE A 195 1.40 -10.04 -10.29
C PHE A 195 1.97 -8.69 -10.75
N ALA A 196 2.45 -7.85 -9.82
CA ALA A 196 3.06 -6.56 -10.16
C ALA A 196 4.31 -6.73 -11.03
N GLY A 197 5.15 -7.72 -10.74
CA GLY A 197 6.33 -8.06 -11.54
C GLY A 197 5.95 -8.51 -12.95
N TYR A 198 4.92 -9.35 -13.07
CA TYR A 198 4.38 -9.79 -14.36
C TYR A 198 3.81 -8.61 -15.16
N PHE A 199 3.02 -7.73 -14.55
CA PHE A 199 2.48 -6.54 -15.23
C PHE A 199 3.57 -5.59 -15.70
N ALA A 200 4.58 -5.33 -14.86
CA ALA A 200 5.72 -4.49 -15.23
C ALA A 200 6.51 -5.10 -16.40
N TYR A 201 6.70 -6.43 -16.38
CA TYR A 201 7.33 -7.16 -17.48
C TYR A 201 6.51 -7.07 -18.77
N ASP A 202 5.20 -7.33 -18.70
CA ASP A 202 4.27 -7.31 -19.82
C ASP A 202 4.20 -5.90 -20.47
N MET A 203 4.12 -4.84 -19.65
CA MET A 203 4.17 -3.44 -20.11
C MET A 203 5.52 -3.07 -20.74
N SER A 204 6.64 -3.54 -20.18
CA SER A 204 7.97 -3.33 -20.76
C SER A 204 8.12 -4.01 -22.12
N GLN A 205 7.59 -5.22 -22.24
CA GLN A 205 7.59 -5.97 -23.49
C GLN A 205 6.71 -5.30 -24.54
N ALA A 206 5.51 -4.84 -24.16
CA ALA A 206 4.61 -4.10 -25.03
C ALA A 206 5.27 -2.83 -25.58
N LYS A 207 5.94 -2.04 -24.72
CA LYS A 207 6.68 -0.84 -25.13
C LYS A 207 7.77 -1.15 -26.16
N ARG A 208 8.54 -2.23 -25.96
CA ARG A 208 9.58 -2.66 -26.91
C ARG A 208 8.99 -3.09 -28.25
N ILE A 209 7.94 -3.89 -28.21
CA ILE A 209 7.26 -4.37 -29.43
C ILE A 209 6.62 -3.22 -30.21
N THR A 210 6.00 -2.27 -29.52
CA THR A 210 5.46 -1.07 -30.16
C THR A 210 6.55 -0.21 -30.79
N ALA A 211 7.68 -0.02 -30.11
CA ALA A 211 8.82 0.71 -30.66
C ALA A 211 9.38 0.02 -31.91
N ASP A 212 9.51 -1.31 -31.88
CA ASP A 212 9.96 -2.09 -33.04
C ASP A 212 8.98 -1.99 -34.22
N ALA A 213 7.67 -2.05 -33.96
CA ALA A 213 6.65 -1.83 -35.00
C ALA A 213 6.84 -0.46 -35.69
N CYS A 214 7.08 0.60 -34.92
CA CYS A 214 7.34 1.93 -35.46
C CYS A 214 8.68 2.06 -36.20
N LEU A 215 9.72 1.36 -35.76
CA LEU A 215 11.01 1.33 -36.46
C LEU A 215 10.92 0.63 -37.82
N ARG A 216 10.04 -0.38 -37.94
CA ARG A 216 9.77 -1.07 -39.21
C ARG A 216 8.97 -0.23 -40.20
N ALA A 217 8.27 0.82 -39.74
CA ALA A 217 7.51 1.73 -40.59
C ALA A 217 8.44 2.77 -41.24
N THR A 218 9.18 2.37 -42.28
CA THR A 218 10.12 3.23 -42.99
C THR A 218 9.43 4.11 -44.03
N LEU A 219 9.90 5.34 -44.16
CA LEU A 219 9.34 6.32 -45.09
C LEU A 219 9.49 5.84 -46.54
N GLY A 220 8.38 5.85 -47.30
CA GLY A 220 8.32 5.38 -48.69
C GLY A 220 8.04 3.88 -48.86
N MET A 221 7.99 3.09 -47.78
CA MET A 221 7.58 1.69 -47.82
C MET A 221 6.10 1.54 -48.20
N SER A 222 5.77 0.46 -48.92
CA SER A 222 4.39 0.09 -49.23
C SER A 222 3.61 -0.19 -47.94
N LEU A 223 2.41 0.37 -47.84
CA LEU A 223 1.54 0.17 -46.69
C LEU A 223 1.13 -1.31 -46.54
N GLU A 224 0.91 -2.00 -47.66
CA GLU A 224 0.48 -3.40 -47.68
C GLU A 224 1.62 -4.33 -47.23
N ASP A 225 2.84 -4.09 -47.72
CA ASP A 225 4.03 -4.83 -47.30
C ASP A 225 4.30 -4.64 -45.81
N TYR A 226 4.14 -3.42 -45.30
CA TYR A 226 4.27 -3.14 -43.88
C TYR A 226 3.25 -3.92 -43.05
N LEU A 227 1.96 -3.87 -43.42
CA LEU A 227 0.88 -4.54 -42.69
C LEU A 227 1.00 -6.07 -42.70
N SER A 228 1.61 -6.65 -43.74
CA SER A 228 1.84 -8.10 -43.82
C SER A 228 2.72 -8.64 -42.68
N ASN A 229 3.52 -7.78 -42.04
CA ASN A 229 4.39 -8.16 -40.91
C ASN A 229 3.66 -8.28 -39.57
N PHE A 230 2.37 -7.93 -39.49
CA PHE A 230 1.61 -7.89 -38.24
C PHE A 230 0.41 -8.83 -38.30
N SER A 231 0.43 -9.86 -37.45
CA SER A 231 -0.71 -10.77 -37.29
C SER A 231 -1.82 -10.14 -36.45
N GLU A 232 -3.08 -10.30 -36.87
CA GLU A 232 -4.26 -9.90 -36.08
C GLU A 232 -4.39 -10.69 -34.77
N ASN A 233 -3.68 -11.81 -34.63
CA ASN A 233 -3.64 -12.56 -33.37
C ASN A 233 -2.86 -11.82 -32.29
N ASP A 234 -1.75 -11.18 -32.67
CA ASP A 234 -0.82 -10.53 -31.74
C ASP A 234 -1.08 -9.02 -31.61
N TYR A 235 -1.66 -8.42 -32.65
CA TYR A 235 -1.89 -6.99 -32.74
C TYR A 235 -3.36 -6.67 -33.02
N LYS A 236 -3.82 -5.58 -32.43
CA LYS A 236 -5.04 -4.88 -32.85
C LYS A 236 -4.62 -3.79 -33.84
N ILE A 237 -5.14 -3.88 -35.06
CA ILE A 237 -4.86 -2.93 -36.14
C ILE A 237 -6.09 -2.04 -36.35
N ILE A 238 -5.94 -0.73 -36.15
CA ILE A 238 -7.02 0.23 -36.33
C ILE A 238 -6.69 1.09 -37.55
N ARG A 239 -7.47 0.97 -38.61
CA ARG A 239 -7.27 1.71 -39.87
C ARG A 239 -8.09 3.00 -39.86
N ARG A 240 -7.45 4.13 -40.13
CA ARG A 240 -8.08 5.43 -40.39
C ARG A 240 -7.63 5.93 -41.76
N THR A 241 -8.27 6.99 -42.24
CA THR A 241 -8.04 7.54 -43.59
C THR A 241 -6.61 8.06 -43.77
N GLU A 242 -6.02 8.64 -42.73
CA GLU A 242 -4.70 9.30 -42.79
C GLU A 242 -3.61 8.54 -42.01
N TYR A 243 -4.00 7.55 -41.21
CA TYR A 243 -3.08 6.80 -40.37
C TYR A 243 -3.61 5.42 -39.98
N ILE A 244 -2.71 4.53 -39.58
CA ILE A 244 -3.00 3.23 -38.99
C ILE A 244 -2.38 3.17 -37.59
N MET A 245 -3.12 2.64 -36.63
CA MET A 245 -2.56 2.31 -35.32
C MET A 245 -2.32 0.80 -35.21
N ILE A 246 -1.08 0.43 -34.90
CA ILE A 246 -0.65 -0.93 -34.57
C ILE A 246 -0.50 -1.03 -33.06
N MET A 247 -1.32 -1.85 -32.42
CA MET A 247 -1.39 -1.93 -30.97
C MET A 247 -1.21 -3.38 -30.53
N PRO A 248 -0.07 -3.77 -29.92
CA PRO A 248 0.10 -5.11 -29.37
C PRO A 248 -1.02 -5.39 -28.34
N LYS A 249 -1.52 -6.62 -28.33
CA LYS A 249 -2.52 -7.04 -27.34
C LYS A 249 -1.94 -7.21 -25.93
N ILE A 250 -0.64 -7.46 -25.84
CA ILE A 250 0.11 -7.43 -24.57
C ILE A 250 0.23 -6.00 -24.02
N GLY A 251 0.47 -5.84 -22.70
CA GLY A 251 0.54 -4.53 -22.05
C GLY A 251 -0.79 -3.78 -22.11
N MET A 252 -1.90 -4.53 -22.03
CA MET A 252 -3.28 -4.03 -22.04
C MET A 252 -3.65 -3.17 -23.26
N GLY A 253 -2.87 -3.21 -24.34
CA GLY A 253 -3.10 -2.36 -25.51
C GLY A 253 -2.91 -0.86 -25.24
N ARG A 254 -2.08 -0.49 -24.26
CA ARG A 254 -1.80 0.92 -23.95
C ARG A 254 -0.72 1.53 -24.84
N ASN A 255 0.27 0.73 -25.23
CA ASN A 255 1.31 1.17 -26.16
C ASN A 255 0.83 0.94 -27.59
N TYR A 256 0.95 1.95 -28.46
CA TYR A 256 0.59 1.83 -29.87
C TYR A 256 1.57 2.58 -30.77
N CYS A 257 1.69 2.11 -32.00
CA CYS A 257 2.44 2.79 -33.04
C CYS A 257 1.45 3.39 -34.04
N THR A 258 1.49 4.71 -34.22
CA THR A 258 0.74 5.41 -35.26
C THR A 258 1.62 5.53 -36.49
N VAL A 259 1.15 5.02 -37.62
CA VAL A 259 1.81 5.09 -38.92
C VAL A 259 0.98 5.98 -39.85
N PHE A 260 1.57 7.06 -40.36
CA PHE A 260 0.94 7.97 -41.30
C PHE A 260 1.18 7.50 -42.74
N HIS A 261 0.20 7.71 -43.62
CA HIS A 261 0.32 7.29 -45.02
C HIS A 261 -0.45 8.22 -45.98
N ASP A 262 -0.07 8.21 -47.25
CA ASP A 262 -0.78 8.89 -48.35
C ASP A 262 -1.84 8.02 -49.05
N GLY A 263 -2.03 6.79 -48.55
CA GLY A 263 -2.96 5.79 -49.09
C GLY A 263 -2.27 4.62 -49.79
N GLN A 264 -0.99 4.78 -50.17
CA GLN A 264 -0.17 3.70 -50.73
C GLN A 264 1.14 3.51 -49.97
N ARG A 265 1.74 4.61 -49.50
CA ARG A 265 3.06 4.62 -48.88
C ARG A 265 3.07 5.29 -47.52
N ILE A 266 3.99 4.82 -46.70
CA ILE A 266 4.23 5.36 -45.37
C ILE A 266 4.91 6.73 -45.49
N THR A 267 4.35 7.73 -44.82
CA THR A 267 4.88 9.10 -44.75
C THR A 267 5.52 9.41 -43.39
N GLY A 268 5.27 8.59 -42.37
CA GLY A 268 5.95 8.68 -41.08
C GLY A 268 5.39 7.72 -40.03
N SER A 269 6.03 7.66 -38.86
CA SER A 269 5.56 6.87 -37.72
C SER A 269 5.85 7.55 -36.39
N LYS A 270 5.05 7.24 -35.37
CA LYS A 270 5.21 7.76 -34.00
C LYS A 270 4.70 6.76 -32.98
N VAL A 271 5.49 6.55 -31.92
CA VAL A 271 5.06 5.79 -30.75
C VAL A 271 4.12 6.65 -29.90
N GLY A 272 3.02 6.05 -29.46
CA GLY A 272 2.03 6.64 -28.57
C GLY A 272 1.70 5.74 -27.38
N PHE A 273 1.11 6.35 -26.37
CA PHE A 273 0.65 5.70 -25.15
C PHE A 273 -0.74 6.23 -24.81
N ASN A 274 -1.70 5.32 -24.57
CA ASN A 274 -3.04 5.66 -24.15
C ASN A 274 -3.08 5.67 -22.62
N ASP A 275 -3.21 6.87 -22.04
CA ASP A 275 -3.44 7.09 -20.61
C ASP A 275 -4.84 6.65 -20.17
#